data_AF-A0A645BWD4-F1
#
_entry.id   AF-A0A645BWD4-F1
#
_cell.length_a   1.000
_cell.length_b   1.000
_cell.length_c   1.000
_cell.angle_alpha   90.00
_cell.angle_beta   90.00
_cell.angle_gamma   90.00
#
_symmetry.space_group_name_H-M   'P 1'
#
loop_
_entity.id
_entity.type
_entity.pdbx_description
1 polymer ?
#
loop_
_entity_poly.entity_id
_entity_poly.type
_entity_poly.pdbx_seq_one_letter_code
_entity_poly.pdbx_strand_id
1 'polypeptide(L)'
;MATSTELEVGVNPVLREEYQSIRKEIKKLEVSLDQTIKAIGILKTMDQAKMPQDKREMLLKLTKAQFHLVGQVETFRNRIIEIELALEEMRSGRIRIADFVHPGVKVVVGTLVKPIREQQRFVSFCAEDGEIKVGSFK
;
A
#
# COMPACT_ATOMS: atom_id res chain seq x y z
N MET A 1 18.88 26.37 -4.13
CA MET A 1 18.42 24.97 -4.19
C MET A 1 18.39 24.45 -2.76
N ALA A 2 17.21 24.17 -2.19
CA ALA A 2 17.09 23.66 -0.82
C ALA A 2 16.74 22.17 -0.91
N THR A 3 17.68 21.31 -0.52
CA THR A 3 17.49 19.86 -0.52
C THR A 3 16.68 19.49 0.73
N SER A 4 15.37 19.29 0.57
CA SER A 4 14.52 18.82 1.67
C SER A 4 14.96 17.43 2.08
N THR A 5 15.45 17.29 3.31
CA THR A 5 15.88 16.00 3.86
C THR A 5 14.73 15.43 4.67
N GLU A 6 14.12 14.35 4.20
CA GLU A 6 13.07 13.63 4.91
C GLU A 6 13.68 12.44 5.65
N LEU A 7 13.48 12.38 6.97
CA LEU A 7 13.93 11.28 7.82
C LEU A 7 12.69 10.53 8.31
N GLU A 8 12.36 9.44 7.63
CA GLU A 8 11.25 8.55 7.99
C GLU A 8 11.78 7.30 8.71
N VAL A 9 11.18 6.93 9.84
CA VAL A 9 11.55 5.72 10.58
C VAL A 9 10.30 5.12 11.25
N GLY A 10 10.26 3.81 11.41
CA GLY A 10 9.07 3.11 11.91
C GLY A 10 8.04 2.78 10.81
N VAL A 11 8.40 2.99 9.55
CA VAL A 11 7.67 2.49 8.38
C VAL A 11 8.76 2.02 7.41
N ASN A 12 8.80 0.73 7.08
CA ASN A 12 9.77 0.25 6.10
C ASN A 12 9.42 0.93 4.74
N PRO A 13 10.29 1.79 4.18
CA PRO A 13 9.99 2.50 2.94
C PRO A 13 9.69 1.53 1.79
N VAL A 14 10.31 0.35 1.80
CA VAL A 14 10.05 -0.74 0.85
C VAL A 14 8.61 -1.26 0.98
N LEU A 15 8.12 -1.47 2.21
CA LEU A 15 6.73 -1.92 2.44
C LEU A 15 5.71 -0.84 2.05
N ARG A 16 6.04 0.44 2.23
CA ARG A 16 5.17 1.55 1.80
C ARG A 16 5.09 1.66 0.29
N GLU A 17 6.20 1.48 -0.41
CA GLU A 17 6.23 1.39 -1.86
C GLU A 17 5.46 0.17 -2.37
N GLU A 18 5.67 -1.00 -1.76
CA GLU A 18 4.95 -2.25 -2.06
C GLU A 18 3.44 -2.08 -1.84
N TYR A 19 3.02 -1.44 -0.75
CA TYR A 19 1.62 -1.13 -0.48
C TYR A 19 1.01 -0.27 -1.60
N GLN A 20 1.71 0.79 -2.02
CA GLN A 20 1.24 1.67 -3.09
C GLN A 20 1.19 0.97 -4.44
N SER A 21 2.17 0.11 -4.75
CA SER A 21 2.18 -0.65 -6.01
C SER A 21 1.04 -1.65 -6.03
N ILE A 22 0.85 -2.44 -4.98
CA ILE A 22 -0.22 -3.42 -4.86
C ILE A 22 -1.58 -2.73 -4.96
N ARG A 23 -1.77 -1.58 -4.30
CA ARG A 23 -3.04 -0.84 -4.38
C ARG A 23 -3.35 -0.35 -5.80
N LYS A 24 -2.34 0.08 -6.57
CA LYS A 24 -2.50 0.43 -7.99
C LYS A 24 -2.84 -0.80 -8.83
N GLU A 25 -2.24 -1.94 -8.52
CA GLU A 25 -2.44 -3.20 -9.24
C GLU A 25 -3.83 -3.78 -8.99
N ILE A 26 -4.31 -3.80 -7.74
CA ILE A 26 -5.69 -4.16 -7.40
C ILE A 26 -6.68 -3.31 -8.20
N LYS A 27 -6.47 -1.99 -8.25
CA LYS A 27 -7.37 -1.10 -8.99
C LYS A 27 -7.42 -1.42 -10.49
N LYS A 28 -6.28 -1.80 -11.09
CA LYS A 28 -6.24 -2.26 -12.49
C LYS A 28 -6.97 -3.59 -12.66
N LEU A 29 -6.74 -4.53 -11.76
CA LEU A 29 -7.38 -5.85 -11.78
C LEU A 29 -8.90 -5.75 -11.60
N GLU A 30 -9.38 -4.87 -10.70
CA GLU A 30 -10.81 -4.62 -10.50
C GLU A 30 -11.48 -4.05 -11.76
N VAL A 31 -10.82 -3.13 -12.48
CA VAL A 31 -11.32 -2.61 -13.76
C VAL A 31 -11.39 -3.73 -14.82
N SER A 32 -10.34 -4.56 -14.91
CA SER A 32 -10.33 -5.70 -15.82
C SER A 32 -11.40 -6.75 -15.46
N LEU A 33 -11.63 -6.96 -14.16
CA LEU A 33 -12.66 -7.86 -13.65
C LEU A 33 -14.05 -7.36 -14.02
N ASP A 34 -14.33 -6.07 -13.81
CA ASP A 34 -15.62 -5.45 -14.17
C ASP A 34 -15.91 -5.55 -15.67
N GLN A 35 -14.90 -5.29 -16.52
CA GLN A 35 -15.02 -5.51 -17.97
C GLN A 35 -15.31 -6.97 -18.32
N THR A 36 -14.63 -7.90 -17.66
CA THR A 36 -14.83 -9.35 -17.87
C THR A 36 -16.23 -9.79 -17.43
N ILE A 37 -16.72 -9.29 -16.29
CA ILE A 37 -18.07 -9.55 -15.78
C ILE A 37 -19.12 -9.02 -16.76
N LYS A 38 -18.94 -7.80 -17.28
CA LYS A 38 -19.84 -7.21 -18.28
C LYS A 38 -19.85 -8.03 -19.57
N ALA A 39 -18.68 -8.45 -20.05
CA ALA A 39 -18.58 -9.30 -21.24
C ALA A 39 -19.28 -10.66 -21.04
N ILE A 40 -19.09 -11.30 -19.89
CA ILE A 40 -19.80 -12.53 -19.51
C ILE A 40 -21.30 -12.28 -19.42
N GLY A 41 -21.74 -11.16 -18.84
CA GLY A 41 -23.14 -10.78 -18.74
C GLY A 41 -23.82 -10.68 -20.11
N ILE A 42 -23.20 -9.95 -21.04
CA ILE A 42 -23.68 -9.81 -22.42
C ILE A 42 -23.77 -11.18 -23.10
N LEU A 43 -22.74 -12.02 -22.96
CA LEU A 43 -22.73 -13.36 -23.53
C LEU A 43 -23.77 -14.29 -22.89
N LYS A 44 -24.09 -14.12 -21.61
CA LYS A 44 -25.15 -14.88 -20.92
C LYS A 44 -26.56 -14.44 -21.32
N THR A 45 -26.75 -13.16 -21.68
CA THR A 45 -28.05 -12.67 -22.20
C THR A 45 -28.37 -13.16 -23.60
N MET A 46 -27.37 -13.66 -24.34
CA MET A 46 -27.60 -14.34 -25.60
C MET A 46 -28.15 -15.75 -25.36
N ASP A 47 -29.15 -16.11 -26.16
CA ASP A 47 -29.87 -17.37 -26.06
C ASP A 47 -28.93 -18.57 -26.25
N GLN A 48 -28.75 -19.38 -25.19
CA GLN A 48 -27.81 -20.51 -25.19
C GLN A 48 -28.15 -21.55 -26.28
N ALA A 49 -29.41 -21.61 -26.72
CA ALA A 49 -29.89 -22.52 -27.76
C ALA A 49 -29.47 -22.12 -29.19
N LYS A 50 -29.12 -20.85 -29.43
CA LYS A 50 -28.66 -20.32 -30.74
C LYS A 50 -27.17 -19.93 -30.75
N MET A 51 -26.45 -20.20 -29.66
CA MET A 51 -25.04 -19.84 -29.54
C MET A 51 -24.13 -20.75 -30.41
N PRO A 52 -23.28 -20.18 -31.26
CA PRO A 52 -22.19 -20.90 -31.90
C PRO A 52 -21.25 -21.53 -30.87
N GLN A 53 -20.67 -22.68 -31.20
CA GLN A 53 -19.74 -23.43 -30.34
C GLN A 53 -18.56 -22.55 -29.86
N ASP A 54 -18.04 -21.69 -30.74
CA ASP A 54 -16.98 -20.72 -30.43
C ASP A 54 -17.35 -19.76 -29.30
N LYS A 55 -18.61 -19.30 -29.25
CA LYS A 55 -19.06 -18.39 -28.19
C LYS A 55 -19.22 -19.10 -26.85
N ARG A 56 -19.61 -20.37 -26.84
CA ARG A 56 -19.64 -21.20 -25.61
C ARG A 56 -18.25 -21.41 -25.06
N GLU A 57 -17.27 -21.74 -25.91
CA GLU A 57 -15.87 -21.85 -25.49
C GLU A 57 -15.34 -20.52 -24.95
N MET A 58 -15.66 -19.40 -25.60
CA MET A 58 -15.26 -18.07 -25.15
C MET A 58 -15.84 -17.74 -23.76
N LEU A 59 -17.11 -18.08 -23.52
CA LEU A 59 -17.76 -17.91 -22.21
C LEU A 59 -17.06 -18.72 -21.12
N LEU A 60 -16.66 -19.95 -21.44
CA LEU A 60 -15.95 -20.85 -20.54
C LEU A 60 -14.53 -20.35 -20.23
N LYS A 61 -13.81 -19.83 -21.25
CA LYS A 61 -12.50 -19.18 -21.08
C LYS A 61 -12.60 -17.91 -20.22
N LEU A 62 -13.58 -17.05 -20.50
CA LEU A 62 -13.79 -15.81 -19.74
C LEU A 62 -14.18 -16.09 -18.28
N THR A 63 -15.00 -17.12 -18.04
CA THR A 63 -15.38 -17.52 -16.67
C THR A 63 -14.17 -18.05 -15.90
N LYS A 64 -13.32 -18.89 -16.53
CA LYS A 64 -12.05 -19.31 -15.93
C LYS A 64 -11.12 -18.12 -15.61
N ALA A 65 -11.00 -17.18 -16.56
CA ALA A 65 -10.20 -15.97 -16.36
C ALA A 65 -10.76 -15.11 -15.22
N GLN A 66 -12.09 -14.97 -15.10
CA GLN A 66 -12.74 -14.27 -14.00
C GLN A 66 -12.36 -14.89 -12.65
N PHE A 67 -12.48 -16.22 -12.48
CA PHE A 67 -12.10 -16.89 -11.23
C PHE A 67 -10.64 -16.65 -10.88
N HIS A 68 -9.75 -16.71 -11.87
CA HIS A 68 -8.34 -16.42 -11.68
C HIS A 68 -8.09 -14.97 -11.23
N LEU A 69 -8.75 -13.99 -11.87
CA LEU A 69 -8.65 -12.58 -11.52
C LEU A 69 -9.19 -12.30 -10.10
N VAL A 70 -10.31 -12.91 -9.71
CA VAL A 70 -10.83 -12.80 -8.33
C VAL A 70 -9.82 -13.34 -7.33
N GLY A 71 -9.25 -14.52 -7.59
CA GLY A 71 -8.23 -15.12 -6.72
C GLY A 71 -6.99 -14.24 -6.56
N GLN A 72 -6.52 -13.62 -7.64
CA GLN A 72 -5.42 -12.66 -7.59
C GLN A 72 -5.77 -11.44 -6.74
N VAL A 73 -6.95 -10.84 -6.94
CA VAL A 73 -7.40 -9.67 -6.16
C VAL A 73 -7.44 -10.00 -4.67
N GLU A 74 -8.00 -11.15 -4.29
CA GLU A 74 -8.03 -11.59 -2.88
C GLU A 74 -6.63 -11.81 -2.32
N THR A 75 -5.72 -12.38 -3.10
CA THR A 75 -4.31 -12.56 -2.69
C THR A 75 -3.64 -11.21 -2.42
N PHE A 76 -3.83 -10.23 -3.31
CA PHE A 76 -3.30 -8.88 -3.14
C PHE A 76 -3.94 -8.14 -1.96
N ARG A 77 -5.23 -8.37 -1.68
CA ARG A 77 -5.91 -7.83 -0.50
C ARG A 77 -5.33 -8.41 0.80
N ASN A 78 -5.13 -9.72 0.86
CA ASN A 78 -4.49 -10.36 2.02
C ASN A 78 -3.08 -9.81 2.23
N ARG A 79 -2.31 -9.61 1.16
CA ARG A 79 -0.98 -9.01 1.24
C ARG A 79 -1.02 -7.58 1.78
N ILE A 80 -2.02 -6.78 1.38
CA ILE A 80 -2.23 -5.44 1.93
C ILE A 80 -2.46 -5.49 3.44
N ILE A 81 -3.28 -6.43 3.93
CA ILE A 81 -3.57 -6.60 5.36
C ILE A 81 -2.29 -6.99 6.12
N GLU A 82 -1.48 -7.91 5.58
CA GLU A 82 -0.18 -8.27 6.16
C GLU A 82 0.75 -7.06 6.26
N ILE A 83 0.81 -6.24 5.22
CA ILE A 83 1.63 -5.02 5.22
C ILE A 83 1.10 -4.02 6.25
N GLU A 84 -0.22 -3.81 6.34
CA GLU A 84 -0.82 -2.92 7.34
C GLU A 84 -0.52 -3.39 8.76
N LEU A 85 -0.64 -4.69 9.05
CA LEU A 85 -0.25 -5.28 10.33
C LEU A 85 1.24 -5.06 10.64
N ALA A 86 2.13 -5.33 9.69
CA ALA A 86 3.55 -5.11 9.86
C ALA A 86 3.89 -3.63 10.11
N LEU A 87 3.19 -2.71 9.45
CA LEU A 87 3.33 -1.28 9.66
C LEU A 87 2.80 -0.83 11.03
N GLU A 88 1.72 -1.45 11.52
CA GLU A 88 1.20 -1.19 12.87
C GLU A 88 2.16 -1.66 13.97
N GLU A 89 2.75 -2.84 13.84
CA GLU A 89 3.78 -3.34 14.78
C GLU A 89 5.01 -2.41 14.82
N MET A 90 5.39 -1.86 13.66
CA MET A 90 6.51 -0.91 13.53
C MET A 90 6.23 0.49 14.13
N ARG A 91 4.98 0.82 14.54
CA ARG A 91 4.66 2.11 15.20
C ARG A 91 5.39 2.31 16.54
N SER A 92 5.99 1.25 17.11
CA SER A 92 6.86 1.32 18.28
C SER A 92 8.30 1.79 17.99
N GLY A 93 8.59 2.17 16.73
CA GLY A 93 9.93 2.58 16.29
C GLY A 93 10.47 3.85 16.97
N ARG A 94 11.76 3.81 17.33
CA ARG A 94 12.53 4.96 17.86
C ARG A 94 13.57 5.41 16.84
N ILE A 95 13.59 6.70 16.54
CA ILE A 95 14.64 7.36 15.75
C ILE A 95 15.73 7.77 16.71
N ARG A 96 17.00 7.48 16.39
CA ARG A 96 18.15 7.96 17.18
C ARG A 96 19.10 8.67 16.23
N ILE A 97 19.35 9.95 16.49
CA ILE A 97 20.28 10.77 15.70
C ILE A 97 21.57 10.90 16.50
N ALA A 98 22.64 10.32 15.96
CA ALA A 98 23.94 10.23 16.61
C ALA A 98 24.78 11.50 16.49
N ASP A 99 24.38 12.46 15.66
CA ASP A 99 25.08 13.75 15.54
C ASP A 99 24.08 14.90 15.47
N PHE A 100 23.80 15.50 14.31
CA PHE A 100 22.90 16.66 14.19
C PHE A 100 21.70 16.40 13.27
N VAL A 101 20.56 16.98 13.62
CA VAL A 101 19.42 17.19 12.72
C VAL A 101 19.25 18.68 12.47
N HIS A 102 19.14 19.07 11.20
CA HIS A 102 19.07 20.47 10.79
C HIS A 102 17.63 20.96 10.61
N PRO A 103 17.39 22.29 10.72
CA PRO A 103 16.13 22.90 10.34
C PRO A 103 15.73 22.55 8.91
N GLY A 104 14.45 22.24 8.70
CA GLY A 104 13.92 21.82 7.40
C GLY A 104 13.85 20.29 7.22
N VAL A 105 14.36 19.52 8.20
CA VAL A 105 14.14 18.07 8.22
C VAL A 105 12.72 17.76 8.67
N LYS A 106 12.06 16.85 7.95
CA LYS A 106 10.76 16.31 8.35
C LYS A 106 10.98 14.94 8.97
N VAL A 107 10.65 14.80 10.26
CA VAL A 107 10.74 13.54 10.98
C VAL A 107 9.38 12.86 10.97
N VAL A 108 9.32 11.63 10.49
CA VAL A 108 8.09 10.82 10.47
C VAL A 108 8.29 9.58 11.32
N VAL A 109 7.44 9.42 12.35
CA VAL A 109 7.40 8.22 13.23
C VAL A 109 6.02 7.60 13.10
N GLY A 110 5.93 6.46 12.40
CA GLY A 110 4.64 5.84 12.06
C GLY A 110 3.75 6.79 11.26
N THR A 111 2.62 7.23 11.84
CA THR A 111 1.68 8.19 11.23
C THR A 111 1.89 9.64 11.67
N LEU A 112 2.80 9.88 12.62
CA LEU A 112 3.03 11.20 13.17
C LEU A 112 4.14 11.91 12.40
N VAL A 113 3.94 13.20 12.16
CA VAL A 113 4.87 14.04 11.42
C VAL A 113 5.29 15.21 12.29
N LYS A 114 6.60 15.39 12.48
CA LYS A 114 7.18 16.52 13.22
C LYS A 114 8.20 17.25 12.35
N PRO A 115 7.92 18.50 11.93
CA PRO A 115 8.91 19.32 11.24
C PRO A 115 9.94 19.86 12.24
N ILE A 116 11.22 19.69 11.92
CA ILE A 116 12.32 20.23 12.71
C ILE A 116 12.56 21.68 12.29
N ARG A 117 12.36 22.60 13.23
CA ARG A 117 12.54 24.05 13.02
C ARG A 117 13.89 24.55 13.53
N GLU A 118 14.51 23.82 14.44
CA GLU A 118 15.75 24.19 15.12
C GLU A 118 16.74 23.03 15.06
N GLN A 119 18.04 23.34 15.03
CA GLN A 119 19.07 22.32 15.03
C GLN A 119 19.07 21.59 16.38
N GLN A 120 18.97 20.27 16.36
CA GLN A 120 19.03 19.44 17.56
C GLN A 120 20.17 18.41 17.44
N ARG A 121 20.82 18.10 18.55
CA ARG A 121 21.96 17.18 18.61
C ARG A 121 21.69 16.05 19.60
N PHE A 122 22.13 14.82 19.28
CA PHE A 122 21.98 13.66 20.16
C PHE A 122 20.54 13.48 20.67
N VAL A 123 19.58 13.53 19.75
CA VAL A 123 18.15 13.37 20.07
C VAL A 123 17.60 12.04 19.61
N SER A 124 16.58 11.57 20.32
CA SER A 124 15.76 10.45 19.90
C SER A 124 14.30 10.87 19.72
N PHE A 125 13.65 10.44 18.64
CA PHE A 125 12.22 10.67 18.42
C PHE A 125 11.47 9.36 18.61
N CYS A 126 10.44 9.37 19.46
CA CYS A 126 9.53 8.24 19.68
C CYS A 126 8.09 8.71 19.53
N ALA A 127 7.22 7.85 19.00
CA ALA A 127 5.79 8.05 19.08
C ALA A 127 5.29 7.51 20.43
N GLU A 128 4.84 8.40 21.32
CA GLU A 128 4.21 8.05 22.59
C GLU A 128 2.93 8.89 22.75
N ASP A 129 1.84 8.28 23.21
CA ASP A 129 0.57 8.96 23.49
C ASP A 129 -0.01 9.76 22.31
N GLY A 130 0.30 9.36 21.06
CA GLY A 130 -0.16 10.05 19.86
C GLY A 130 0.63 11.31 19.50
N GLU A 131 1.75 11.58 20.18
CA GLU A 131 2.66 12.67 19.86
C GLU A 131 4.11 12.19 19.67
N ILE A 132 4.90 12.95 18.91
CA ILE A 132 6.34 12.70 18.79
C ILE A 132 7.06 13.37 19.96
N LYS A 133 7.45 12.55 20.94
CA LYS A 133 8.29 12.97 22.06
C LYS A 133 9.76 12.98 21.64
N VAL A 134 10.47 13.99 22.12
CA VAL A 134 11.91 14.17 21.91
C VAL A 134 12.62 13.76 23.20
N GLY A 135 13.47 12.76 23.10
CA GLY A 135 14.34 12.29 24.19
C GLY A 135 15.81 12.53 23.86
N SER A 136 16.68 12.22 24.81
CA SER A 136 18.13 12.17 24.58
C SER A 136 18.52 10.87 23.85
N PHE A 137 19.68 10.85 23.20
CA PHE A 137 20.25 9.69 22.47
C PHE A 137 20.54 8.42 23.32
N LYS A 138 19.96 8.26 24.51
CA LYS A 138 20.13 7.07 25.37
C LYS A 138 19.35 5.85 24.90
#